data_AF-A0A5R8M8I9-F1
#
_entry.id   AF-A0A5R8M8I9-F1
#
_cell.length_a   1.000
_cell.length_b   1.000
_cell.length_c   1.000
_cell.angle_alpha   90.00
_cell.angle_beta   90.00
_cell.angle_gamma   90.00
#
_symmetry.space_group_name_H-M   'P 1'
#
loop_
_entity.id
_entity.type
_entity.pdbx_description
1 polymer ?
#
loop_
_entity_poly.entity_id
_entity_poly.type
_entity_poly.pdbx_seq_one_letter_code
_entity_poly.pdbx_strand_id
1 'polypeptide(L)'
;MSTWDSKRQRVKGNSTQARTINLHLDEVKSEIVQCFRDMKSESKIATQQLVKARYLGEDKKDHSLKDIFNYHNEKMGVKLAPKTLYHYKASQKYILIRYQMSIKKMIYFFKIWTINLFWD
;
A
#
# COMPACT_ATOMS: atom_id res chain seq x y z
N MET A 1 12.27 -12.05 -37.33
CA MET A 1 11.19 -11.04 -37.51
C MET A 1 10.78 -10.52 -36.15
N SER A 2 10.77 -9.20 -35.93
CA SER A 2 10.27 -8.62 -34.68
C SER A 2 8.74 -8.75 -34.61
N THR A 3 8.26 -9.52 -33.64
CA THR A 3 6.83 -9.74 -33.33
C THR A 3 6.19 -8.49 -32.72
N TRP A 4 6.97 -7.44 -32.41
CA TRP A 4 6.49 -6.19 -31.82
C TRP A 4 6.26 -5.10 -32.88
N ASP A 5 5.20 -4.32 -32.71
CA ASP A 5 4.91 -3.11 -33.47
C ASP A 5 5.11 -1.88 -32.58
N SER A 6 6.25 -1.20 -32.75
CA SER A 6 6.58 0.00 -31.99
C SER A 6 5.69 1.21 -32.31
N LYS A 7 5.06 1.27 -33.50
CA LYS A 7 4.15 2.38 -33.81
C LYS A 7 2.81 2.19 -33.10
N ARG A 8 2.34 0.94 -33.04
CA ARG A 8 1.08 0.59 -32.39
C ARG A 8 1.23 0.26 -30.91
N GLN A 9 2.46 0.10 -30.42
CA GLN A 9 2.80 -0.34 -29.06
C GLN A 9 2.11 -1.67 -28.69
N ARG A 10 2.13 -2.62 -29.64
CA ARG A 10 1.39 -3.90 -29.54
C ARG A 10 2.15 -5.05 -30.21
N VAL A 11 1.82 -6.28 -29.82
CA VAL A 11 2.29 -7.49 -30.51
C VAL A 11 1.53 -7.65 -31.83
N LYS A 12 2.28 -7.91 -32.91
CA LYS A 12 1.76 -8.14 -34.27
C LYS A 12 1.07 -9.50 -34.40
N GLY A 13 0.13 -9.56 -35.33
CA GLY A 13 -0.56 -10.80 -35.67
C GLY A 13 -1.81 -11.05 -34.83
N ASN A 14 -2.37 -12.25 -34.99
CA ASN A 14 -3.68 -12.62 -34.46
C ASN A 14 -3.65 -13.94 -33.67
N SER A 15 -2.45 -14.39 -33.27
CA SER A 15 -2.30 -15.59 -32.44
C SER A 15 -2.97 -15.37 -31.08
N THR A 16 -3.38 -16.45 -30.43
CA THR A 16 -3.96 -16.41 -29.08
C THR A 16 -3.04 -15.68 -28.11
N GLN A 17 -1.73 -15.97 -28.18
CA GLN A 17 -0.71 -15.29 -27.39
C GLN A 17 -0.64 -13.79 -27.67
N ALA A 18 -0.66 -13.37 -28.94
CA ALA A 18 -0.65 -11.95 -29.30
C ALA A 18 -1.90 -11.22 -28.77
N ARG A 19 -3.08 -11.88 -28.82
CA ARG A 19 -4.32 -11.33 -28.25
C ARG A 19 -4.23 -11.20 -26.73
N THR A 20 -3.77 -12.23 -26.02
CA THR A 20 -3.62 -12.21 -24.55
C THR A 20 -2.69 -11.09 -24.11
N ILE A 21 -1.51 -10.95 -24.73
CA ILE A 21 -0.57 -9.87 -24.39
C ILE A 21 -1.20 -8.50 -24.65
N ASN A 22 -1.84 -8.34 -25.81
CA ASN A 22 -2.46 -7.08 -26.20
C ASN A 22 -3.63 -6.68 -25.29
N LEU A 23 -4.44 -7.65 -24.83
CA LEU A 23 -5.50 -7.43 -23.84
C LEU A 23 -4.91 -6.95 -22.51
N HIS A 24 -3.85 -7.61 -22.03
CA HIS A 24 -3.18 -7.20 -20.80
C HIS A 24 -2.58 -5.78 -20.91
N LEU A 25 -2.03 -5.40 -22.07
CA LEU A 25 -1.56 -4.04 -22.31
C LEU A 25 -2.69 -3.00 -22.26
N ASP A 26 -3.90 -3.36 -22.73
CA ASP A 26 -5.07 -2.50 -22.65
C ASP A 26 -5.56 -2.35 -21.20
N GLU A 27 -5.55 -3.42 -20.42
CA GLU A 27 -5.86 -3.41 -18.98
C GLU A 27 -4.92 -2.47 -18.23
N VAL A 28 -3.60 -2.67 -18.35
CA VAL A 28 -2.57 -1.82 -17.72
C VAL A 28 -2.75 -0.35 -18.11
N LYS A 29 -3.02 -0.08 -19.39
CA LYS A 29 -3.28 1.29 -19.85
C LYS A 29 -4.53 1.88 -19.21
N SER A 30 -5.61 1.09 -19.09
CA SER A 30 -6.85 1.51 -18.43
C SER A 30 -6.62 1.86 -16.95
N GLU A 31 -5.86 1.03 -16.24
CA GLU A 31 -5.50 1.24 -14.83
C GLU A 31 -4.67 2.52 -14.64
N ILE A 32 -3.68 2.78 -15.50
CA ILE A 32 -2.89 4.02 -15.45
C ILE A 32 -3.78 5.26 -15.69
N VAL A 33 -4.69 5.19 -16.66
CA VAL A 33 -5.65 6.26 -16.94
C VAL A 33 -6.57 6.48 -15.73
N GLN A 34 -7.02 5.41 -15.07
CA GLN A 34 -7.81 5.50 -13.86
C GLN A 34 -7.04 6.20 -12.73
N CYS A 35 -5.79 5.81 -12.48
CA CYS A 35 -4.93 6.45 -11.48
C CYS A 35 -4.83 7.97 -11.70
N PHE A 36 -4.67 8.40 -12.95
CA PHE A 36 -4.63 9.82 -13.30
C PHE A 36 -5.98 10.53 -13.07
N ARG A 37 -7.10 9.88 -13.41
CA ARG A 37 -8.45 10.43 -13.16
C ARG A 37 -8.72 10.61 -11.67
N ASP A 38 -8.34 9.64 -10.85
CA ASP A 38 -8.48 9.69 -9.39
C ASP A 38 -7.63 10.81 -8.78
N MET A 39 -6.41 11.03 -9.30
CA MET A 39 -5.58 12.15 -8.84
C MET A 39 -6.20 13.50 -9.15
N LYS A 40 -6.82 13.64 -10.33
CA LYS A 40 -7.53 14.86 -10.71
C LYS A 40 -8.76 15.10 -9.83
N SER A 41 -9.54 14.07 -9.50
CA SER A 41 -10.71 14.22 -8.62
C SER A 41 -10.32 14.60 -7.20
N GLU A 42 -9.17 14.12 -6.71
CA GLU A 42 -8.58 14.50 -5.43
C GLU A 42 -7.96 15.91 -5.41
N SER A 43 -8.05 16.67 -6.52
CA SER A 43 -7.39 17.98 -6.68
C SER A 43 -5.87 17.94 -6.45
N LYS A 44 -5.24 16.77 -6.67
CA LYS A 44 -3.79 16.58 -6.56
C LYS A 44 -3.13 16.88 -7.91
N ILE A 45 -1.88 17.35 -7.86
CA ILE A 45 -1.07 17.55 -9.07
C ILE A 45 -0.75 16.16 -9.66
N ALA A 46 -1.26 15.89 -10.85
CA ALA A 46 -1.08 14.61 -11.52
C ALA A 46 0.20 14.59 -12.36
N THR A 47 1.35 14.46 -11.71
CA THR A 47 2.66 14.31 -12.39
C THR A 47 2.94 12.85 -12.74
N GLN A 48 3.76 12.60 -13.77
CA GLN A 48 4.15 11.25 -14.18
C GLN A 48 4.69 10.39 -13.03
N GLN A 49 5.53 10.94 -12.15
CA GLN A 49 6.07 10.19 -11.00
C GLN A 49 4.98 9.77 -10.03
N LEU A 50 3.98 10.63 -9.81
CA LEU A 50 2.88 10.38 -8.88
C LEU A 50 1.88 9.36 -9.44
N VAL A 51 1.56 9.44 -10.73
CA VAL A 51 0.73 8.42 -11.40
C VAL A 51 1.42 7.05 -11.35
N LYS A 52 2.73 7.00 -11.60
CA LYS A 52 3.53 5.77 -11.47
C LYS A 52 3.51 5.23 -10.05
N ALA A 53 3.75 6.09 -9.05
CA ALA A 53 3.72 5.70 -7.65
C ALA A 53 2.33 5.16 -7.25
N ARG A 54 1.24 5.79 -7.71
CA ARG A 54 -0.13 5.31 -7.46
C ARG A 54 -0.40 3.96 -8.10
N TYR A 55 -0.01 3.78 -9.35
CA TYR A 55 -0.14 2.51 -10.06
C TYR A 55 0.60 1.37 -9.35
N LEU A 56 1.82 1.63 -8.86
CA LEU A 56 2.63 0.66 -8.11
C LEU A 56 2.23 0.52 -6.64
N GLY A 57 1.26 1.31 -6.15
CA GLY A 57 0.85 1.33 -4.74
C GLY A 57 1.79 2.11 -3.80
N GLU A 58 2.86 2.72 -4.32
CA GLU A 58 3.85 3.52 -3.60
C GLU A 58 3.35 4.93 -3.21
N ASP A 59 2.20 5.37 -3.75
CA ASP A 59 1.47 6.58 -3.34
C ASP A 59 1.04 6.52 -1.87
N LYS A 60 0.70 5.32 -1.40
CA LYS A 60 0.15 5.13 -0.06
C LYS A 60 1.29 5.25 0.94
N LYS A 61 1.33 6.39 1.63
CA LYS A 61 2.04 6.48 2.90
C LYS A 61 1.23 5.68 3.93
N ASP A 62 1.59 4.42 4.09
CA ASP A 62 1.09 3.63 5.21
C ASP A 62 1.61 4.28 6.50
N HIS A 63 0.70 4.93 7.22
CA HIS A 63 1.00 5.50 8.53
C HIS A 63 0.90 4.41 9.58
N SER A 64 2.01 4.12 10.25
CA SER A 64 1.99 3.25 11.41
C SER A 64 1.37 3.96 12.61
N LEU A 65 0.93 3.17 13.60
CA LEU A 65 0.45 3.71 14.87
C LEU A 65 1.52 4.58 15.57
N LYS A 66 2.81 4.28 15.37
CA LYS A 66 3.91 5.10 15.87
C LYS A 66 3.96 6.47 15.18
N ASP A 67 3.71 6.52 13.88
CA ASP A 67 3.69 7.79 13.13
C ASP A 67 2.58 8.71 13.65
N ILE A 68 1.40 8.14 13.96
CA ILE A 68 0.29 8.87 14.58
C ILE A 68 0.68 9.40 15.97
N PHE A 69 1.32 8.58 16.80
CA PHE A 69 1.78 9.00 18.13
C PHE A 69 2.85 10.10 18.05
N ASN A 70 3.80 9.98 17.13
CA ASN A 70 4.82 11.00 16.90
C ASN A 70 4.20 12.31 16.45
N TYR A 71 3.31 12.26 15.47
CA TYR A 71 2.57 13.44 15.00
C TYR A 71 1.82 14.14 16.15
N HIS A 72 1.10 13.37 16.98
CA HIS A 72 0.43 13.93 18.16
C HIS A 72 1.42 14.56 19.15
N ASN A 73 2.50 13.85 19.48
CA ASN A 73 3.49 14.31 20.44
C ASN A 73 4.19 15.61 19.96
N GLU A 74 4.47 15.73 18.65
CA GLU A 74 5.08 16.92 18.07
C GLU A 74 4.11 18.11 17.98
N LYS A 75 2.88 17.89 17.50
CA LYS A 75 1.93 18.98 17.24
C LYS A 75 1.14 19.41 18.48
N MET A 76 0.85 18.48 19.37
CA MET A 76 0.01 18.70 20.54
C MET A 76 0.81 18.65 21.84
N GLY A 77 1.96 17.97 21.88
CA GLY A 77 2.74 17.84 23.12
C GLY A 77 3.16 19.18 23.73
N VAL A 78 3.48 20.17 22.90
CA VAL A 78 3.83 21.54 23.36
C VAL A 78 2.64 22.27 23.98
N LYS A 79 1.41 21.91 23.61
CA LYS A 79 0.17 22.53 24.10
C LYS A 79 -0.38 21.84 25.36
N LEU A 80 0.16 20.69 25.73
CA LEU A 80 -0.33 19.87 26.83
C LEU A 80 0.48 20.13 28.10
N ALA A 81 -0.20 20.11 29.25
CA ALA A 81 0.48 20.12 30.54
C ALA A 81 1.40 18.88 30.66
N PRO A 82 2.59 19.01 31.31
CA PRO A 82 3.58 17.93 31.37
C PRO A 82 3.02 16.60 31.91
N LYS A 83 2.17 16.66 32.94
CA LYS A 83 1.53 15.48 33.54
C LYS A 83 0.59 14.79 32.56
N THR A 84 -0.18 15.55 31.80
CA THR A 84 -1.10 15.03 30.77
C THR A 84 -0.32 14.35 29.65
N LEU A 85 0.76 14.97 29.16
CA LEU A 85 1.64 14.37 28.16
C LEU A 85 2.28 13.08 28.67
N TYR A 86 2.67 13.02 29.95
CA TYR A 86 3.17 11.80 30.57
C TYR A 86 2.14 10.66 30.55
N HIS A 87 0.89 10.95 30.89
CA HIS A 87 -0.20 9.95 30.81
C HIS A 87 -0.43 9.48 29.37
N TYR A 88 -0.43 10.38 28.39
CA TYR A 88 -0.53 9.99 26.98
C TYR A 88 0.61 9.06 26.54
N LYS A 89 1.86 9.39 26.89
CA LYS A 89 3.03 8.53 26.58
C LYS A 89 2.91 7.14 27.22
N ALA A 90 2.38 7.06 28.44
CA ALA A 90 2.11 5.78 29.09
C ALA A 90 1.07 4.96 28.31
N SER A 91 -0.07 5.57 27.93
CA SER A 91 -1.10 4.91 27.11
C SER A 91 -0.55 4.45 25.76
N GLN A 92 0.22 5.29 25.05
CA GLN A 92 0.88 4.94 23.79
C GLN A 92 1.74 3.68 23.94
N LYS A 93 2.54 3.59 25.01
CA LYS A 93 3.35 2.41 25.33
C LYS A 93 2.50 1.16 25.52
N TYR A 94 1.42 1.23 26.31
CA TYR A 94 0.55 0.07 26.55
C TYR A 94 -0.12 -0.42 25.26
N ILE A 95 -0.57 0.50 24.41
CA ILE A 95 -1.18 0.16 23.12
C ILE A 95 -0.18 -0.61 22.24
N LEU A 96 1.07 -0.13 22.13
CA LEU A 96 2.11 -0.80 21.33
C LEU A 96 2.43 -2.20 21.86
N ILE A 97 2.55 -2.35 23.18
CA ILE A 97 2.80 -3.65 23.82
C ILE A 97 1.66 -4.62 23.51
N ARG A 98 0.41 -4.18 23.68
CA ARG A 98 -0.78 -5.01 23.44
C ARG A 98 -0.86 -5.45 21.98
N TYR A 99 -0.61 -4.54 21.05
CA TYR A 99 -0.58 -4.84 19.61
C TYR A 99 0.53 -5.84 19.24
N GLN A 100 1.73 -5.66 19.78
CA GLN A 100 2.83 -6.61 19.55
C GLN A 100 2.49 -8.01 20.11
N MET A 101 1.84 -8.08 21.27
CA MET A 101 1.38 -9.33 21.84
C MET A 101 0.30 -10.00 20.99
N SER A 102 -0.65 -9.25 20.42
CA SER A 102 -1.69 -9.83 19.56
C SER A 102 -1.10 -10.41 18.27
N ILE A 103 -0.13 -9.72 17.66
CA ILE A 103 0.59 -10.25 16.49
C ILE A 103 1.32 -11.55 16.83
N LYS A 104 2.09 -11.57 17.94
CA LYS A 104 2.80 -12.79 18.37
C LYS A 104 1.86 -13.97 18.59
N LYS A 105 0.69 -13.73 19.21
CA LYS A 105 -0.35 -14.74 19.38
C LYS A 105 -0.88 -15.23 18.04
N MET A 106 -1.20 -14.33 17.13
CA MET A 106 -1.68 -14.68 15.79
C MET A 106 -0.67 -15.54 15.02
N ILE A 107 0.61 -15.17 15.03
CA ILE A 107 1.68 -15.95 14.40
C ILE A 107 1.80 -17.34 15.03
N TYR A 108 1.73 -17.41 16.36
CA TYR A 108 1.77 -18.68 17.08
C TYR A 108 0.60 -19.60 16.70
N PHE A 109 -0.63 -19.08 16.67
CA PHE A 109 -1.82 -19.83 16.25
C PHE A 109 -1.73 -20.26 14.79
N PHE A 110 -1.25 -19.38 13.89
CA PHE A 110 -1.04 -19.73 12.49
C PHE A 110 -0.03 -20.87 12.34
N LYS A 111 1.09 -20.83 13.10
CA LYS A 111 2.09 -21.89 13.07
C LYS A 111 1.51 -23.24 13.51
N ILE A 112 0.72 -23.27 14.60
CA ILE A 112 0.02 -24.49 15.04
C ILE A 112 -0.94 -24.97 13.96
N TRP A 113 -1.76 -24.07 13.42
CA TRP A 113 -2.73 -24.41 12.38
C TRP A 113 -2.06 -25.00 11.14
N THR A 114 -0.94 -24.41 10.68
CA THR A 114 -0.19 -24.97 9.55
C THR A 114 0.39 -26.34 9.85
N ILE A 115 0.90 -26.58 11.06
CA ILE A 115 1.43 -27.92 11.41
C ILE A 115 0.31 -28.95 11.36
N ASN A 116 -0.86 -28.65 11.93
CA ASN A 116 -1.99 -29.59 11.93
C ASN A 116 -2.55 -29.82 10.51
N LEU A 117 -2.45 -28.84 9.60
CA LEU A 117 -2.95 -28.98 8.22
C LEU A 117 -2.05 -29.83 7.30
N PHE A 118 -0.78 -30.02 7.66
CA PHE A 118 0.21 -30.73 6.83
C PHE A 118 0.64 -32.08 7.41
N TRP A 119 0.19 -32.45 8.61
CA TRP A 119 0.53 -33.70 9.30
C TRP A 119 -0.70 -34.54 9.71
N ASP A 120 -1.87 -34.24 9.14
CA ASP A 120 -3.08 -35.08 9.06
C ASP A 120 -3.37 -35.39 7.58
#